data_AF-A0A2U3L0B8-F1
#
_entry.id   AF-A0A2U3L0B8-F1
#
_cell.length_a   1.000
_cell.length_b   1.000
_cell.length_c   1.000
_cell.angle_alpha   90.00
_cell.angle_beta   90.00
_cell.angle_gamma   90.00
#
_symmetry.space_group_name_H-M   'P 1'
#
loop_
_entity.id
_entity.type
_entity.pdbx_description
1 polymer ?
#
loop_
_entity_poly.entity_id
_entity_poly.type
_entity_poly.pdbx_seq_one_letter_code
_entity_poly.pdbx_strand_id
1 'polypeptide(L)'
;MLKSFAFAAFFTCVAAAANAPIREVTSEAASVSGMLIPAFYKGYIYWAGREPLRIYTPDGHPAPYIAMPNGTAQAIAADTDGTLAVAWTTQTSGGIDLHDPSGASVRTIQTGRYLPTHLSFAGDHSLWSLGWQLDAGGRPMPDKSDYMTVRKFLPNGQQGGAYLPRSLFPKGLEPAEESWQRSNCITVSHNGIGLWVNSGMSGTKTEWVELDLNGNVTGRWRLDPFFYEMRVALTSDGHVFVHHFDLDTKTHVLITLDRHPLPGCRCNPPPAGTWLAPMAKS
;
A
#
# COMPACT_ATOMS: atom_id res chain seq x y z
N MET A 1 -27.59 55.60 -4.59
CA MET A 1 -27.91 54.96 -3.29
C MET A 1 -27.29 53.57 -3.29
N LEU A 2 -26.24 53.39 -2.47
CA LEU A 2 -25.42 52.17 -2.37
C LEU A 2 -26.20 51.03 -1.71
N LYS A 3 -26.09 49.82 -2.27
CA LYS A 3 -26.39 48.55 -1.58
C LYS A 3 -25.13 47.68 -1.64
N SER A 4 -24.36 47.68 -0.56
CA SER A 4 -23.31 46.71 -0.27
C SER A 4 -23.59 46.14 1.11
N PHE A 5 -24.00 44.87 1.18
CA PHE A 5 -24.01 44.12 2.44
C PHE A 5 -23.82 42.63 2.18
N ALA A 6 -23.04 42.03 3.08
CA ALA A 6 -22.89 40.61 3.39
C ALA A 6 -21.94 39.77 2.51
N PHE A 7 -20.64 39.84 2.83
CA PHE A 7 -19.67 38.75 2.64
C PHE A 7 -18.76 38.67 3.88
N ALA A 8 -19.28 38.14 4.98
CA ALA A 8 -18.49 37.94 6.21
C ALA A 8 -19.12 36.88 7.12
N ALA A 9 -19.14 35.61 6.71
CA ALA A 9 -19.46 34.49 7.60
C ALA A 9 -18.99 33.14 7.03
N PHE A 10 -17.69 32.94 6.79
CA PHE A 10 -17.17 31.60 6.45
C PHE A 10 -15.73 31.34 6.92
N PHE A 11 -15.32 31.86 8.09
CA PHE A 11 -14.00 31.58 8.66
C PHE A 11 -14.04 31.33 10.17
N THR A 12 -14.86 30.38 10.63
CA THR A 12 -14.96 30.08 12.08
C THR A 12 -14.95 28.58 12.41
N CYS A 13 -14.25 27.73 11.63
CA CYS A 13 -14.19 26.29 11.93
C CYS A 13 -12.79 25.66 12.05
N VAL A 14 -11.68 26.40 11.97
CA VAL A 14 -10.35 25.74 11.91
C VAL A 14 -9.62 25.65 13.26
N ALA A 15 -10.10 26.29 14.34
CA ALA A 15 -9.33 26.37 15.58
C ALA A 15 -9.52 25.20 16.58
N ALA A 16 -10.45 24.27 16.35
CA ALA A 16 -10.80 23.25 17.36
C ALA A 16 -9.97 21.95 17.31
N ALA A 17 -9.17 21.71 16.26
CA ALA A 17 -8.45 20.44 16.11
C ALA A 17 -7.11 20.35 16.87
N ALA A 18 -6.54 21.48 17.31
CA ALA A 18 -5.17 21.50 17.84
C ALA A 18 -5.03 21.03 19.31
N ASN A 19 -6.13 20.84 20.03
CA ASN A 19 -6.12 20.49 21.47
C ASN A 19 -6.84 19.17 21.80
N ALA A 20 -7.08 18.29 20.81
CA ALA A 20 -7.58 16.96 21.13
C ALA A 20 -6.54 16.25 22.02
N PRO A 21 -6.94 15.66 23.16
CA PRO A 21 -6.00 14.98 24.05
C PRO A 21 -5.30 13.86 23.28
N ILE A 22 -3.98 13.79 23.40
CA ILE A 22 -3.20 12.66 22.87
C ILE A 22 -3.73 11.40 23.53
N ARG A 23 -4.26 10.50 22.71
CA ARG A 23 -4.68 9.18 23.17
C ARG A 23 -3.58 8.18 22.87
N GLU A 24 -3.07 7.57 23.93
CA GLU A 24 -2.22 6.41 23.80
C GLU A 24 -3.09 5.15 23.63
N VAL A 25 -2.78 4.35 22.61
CA VAL A 25 -3.44 3.07 22.37
C VAL A 25 -2.36 2.00 22.32
N THR A 26 -2.42 1.05 23.25
CA THR A 26 -1.56 -0.13 23.21
C THR A 26 -2.17 -1.14 22.26
N SER A 27 -1.45 -1.47 21.20
CA SER A 27 -1.88 -2.54 20.30
C SER A 27 -1.83 -3.89 21.01
N GLU A 28 -2.95 -4.62 21.01
CA GLU A 28 -3.03 -6.03 21.43
C GLU A 28 -2.46 -7.01 20.38
N ALA A 29 -1.76 -6.52 19.34
CA ALA A 29 -1.18 -7.38 18.32
C ALA A 29 -0.34 -8.49 18.97
N ALA A 30 -0.74 -9.74 18.75
CA ALA A 30 0.00 -10.89 19.26
C ALA A 30 1.29 -11.06 18.45
N SER A 31 2.39 -11.41 19.12
CA SER A 31 3.65 -11.76 18.46
C SER A 31 3.43 -12.95 17.52
N VAL A 32 3.55 -12.73 16.20
CA VAL A 32 3.61 -13.81 15.21
C VAL A 32 5.05 -13.88 14.70
N SER A 33 5.71 -15.01 14.98
CA SER A 33 7.11 -15.24 14.61
C SER A 33 8.07 -14.14 15.10
N GLY A 34 7.81 -13.58 16.29
CA GLY A 34 8.69 -12.62 16.95
C GLY A 34 8.58 -11.17 16.47
N MET A 35 7.60 -10.79 15.63
CA MET A 35 7.44 -9.38 15.21
C MET A 35 6.03 -8.85 15.43
N LEU A 36 5.97 -7.69 16.10
CA LEU A 36 4.80 -6.83 16.25
C LEU A 36 4.84 -5.81 15.10
N ILE A 37 4.12 -6.03 14.00
CA ILE A 37 4.01 -4.99 12.96
C ILE A 37 2.53 -4.75 12.69
N PRO A 38 1.88 -3.90 13.51
CA PRO A 38 0.65 -3.28 13.07
C PRO A 38 0.92 -2.47 11.81
N ALA A 39 -0.04 -2.51 10.92
CA ALA A 39 -0.10 -1.68 9.75
C ALA A 39 -0.56 -0.27 10.09
N PHE A 40 -0.06 0.71 9.34
CA PHE A 40 -0.59 2.07 9.36
C PHE A 40 -0.98 2.49 7.95
N TYR A 41 -2.23 2.95 7.78
CA TYR A 41 -2.70 3.48 6.51
C TYR A 41 -3.76 4.56 6.74
N LYS A 42 -3.51 5.79 6.26
CA LYS A 42 -4.41 6.95 6.40
C LYS A 42 -4.94 7.16 7.83
N GLY A 43 -4.07 7.01 8.84
CA GLY A 43 -4.45 7.15 10.25
C GLY A 43 -4.96 5.86 10.90
N TYR A 44 -5.41 4.88 10.12
CA TYR A 44 -5.85 3.60 10.66
C TYR A 44 -4.66 2.75 11.08
N ILE A 45 -4.79 2.10 12.23
CA ILE A 45 -3.86 1.07 12.69
C ILE A 45 -4.55 -0.27 12.58
N TYR A 46 -3.99 -1.26 11.89
CA TYR A 46 -4.64 -2.56 11.76
C TYR A 46 -3.70 -3.75 11.82
N TRP A 47 -4.26 -4.93 12.06
CA TRP A 47 -3.55 -6.20 12.03
C TRP A 47 -4.43 -7.31 11.43
N ALA A 48 -3.83 -8.10 10.53
CA ALA A 48 -4.42 -9.20 9.78
C ALA A 48 -3.40 -10.35 9.73
N GLY A 49 -3.87 -11.58 9.49
CA GLY A 49 -3.04 -12.78 9.37
C GLY A 49 -3.25 -13.84 10.45
N ARG A 50 -3.87 -13.50 11.60
CA ARG A 50 -4.53 -14.44 12.52
C ARG A 50 -5.74 -13.76 13.16
N GLU A 51 -6.85 -14.48 13.28
CA GLU A 51 -8.13 -13.90 13.72
C GLU A 51 -8.22 -13.66 15.23
N PRO A 52 -9.07 -12.71 15.65
CA PRO A 52 -9.89 -11.81 14.82
C PRO A 52 -9.10 -10.61 14.26
N LEU A 53 -9.55 -10.07 13.11
CA LEU A 53 -9.05 -8.80 12.58
C LEU A 53 -9.27 -7.67 13.59
N ARG A 54 -8.25 -6.85 13.79
CA ARG A 54 -8.35 -5.67 14.65
C ARG A 54 -7.93 -4.43 13.89
N ILE A 55 -8.77 -3.42 13.94
CA ILE A 55 -8.59 -2.14 13.27
C ILE A 55 -8.88 -1.06 14.31
N TYR A 56 -8.06 -0.03 14.34
CA TYR A 56 -8.27 1.19 15.10
C TYR A 56 -8.42 2.34 14.11
N THR A 57 -9.43 3.16 14.32
CA THR A 57 -9.71 4.37 13.56
C THR A 57 -8.63 5.44 13.83
N PRO A 58 -8.54 6.50 13.00
CA PRO A 58 -7.54 7.55 13.15
C PRO A 58 -7.51 8.27 14.51
N ASP A 59 -8.60 8.22 15.27
CA ASP A 59 -8.73 8.75 16.64
C ASP A 59 -8.39 7.71 17.73
N GLY A 60 -7.88 6.54 17.33
CA GLY A 60 -7.45 5.46 18.21
C GLY A 60 -8.60 4.62 18.79
N HIS A 61 -9.85 4.84 18.38
CA HIS A 61 -10.94 3.96 18.79
C HIS A 61 -10.89 2.63 18.02
N PRO A 62 -11.29 1.49 18.62
CA PRO A 62 -11.51 0.28 17.86
C PRO A 62 -12.56 0.54 16.77
N ALA A 63 -12.24 0.19 15.53
CA ALA A 63 -13.22 0.15 14.46
C ALA A 63 -14.24 -0.97 14.74
N PRO A 64 -15.41 -0.95 14.07
CA PRO A 64 -16.38 -2.01 14.23
C PRO A 64 -15.82 -3.39 13.92
N TYR A 65 -16.43 -4.40 14.53
CA TYR A 65 -16.08 -5.79 14.30
C TYR A 65 -16.30 -6.15 12.84
N ILE A 66 -15.25 -6.66 12.20
CA ILE A 66 -15.33 -7.25 10.87
C ILE A 66 -15.36 -8.77 11.03
N ALA A 67 -16.40 -9.38 10.48
CA ALA A 67 -16.50 -10.84 10.41
C ALA A 67 -15.31 -11.41 9.62
N MET A 68 -14.91 -12.62 9.99
CA MET A 68 -13.85 -13.35 9.31
C MET A 68 -14.16 -13.46 7.80
N PRO A 69 -13.22 -13.10 6.91
CA PRO A 69 -13.41 -13.29 5.48
C PRO A 69 -13.40 -14.77 5.08
N ASN A 70 -13.79 -15.10 3.85
CA ASN A 70 -13.86 -16.49 3.36
C ASN A 70 -12.50 -17.22 3.25
N GLY A 71 -11.39 -16.58 3.63
CA GLY A 71 -10.04 -17.12 3.57
C GLY A 71 -9.11 -16.37 4.52
N THR A 72 -7.80 -16.54 4.34
CA THR A 72 -6.79 -15.84 5.13
C THR A 72 -6.69 -14.39 4.67
N ALA A 73 -6.97 -13.44 5.56
CA ALA A 73 -6.79 -12.02 5.28
C ALA A 73 -5.32 -11.70 4.97
N GLN A 74 -5.09 -11.01 3.84
CA GLN A 74 -3.77 -10.62 3.34
C GLN A 74 -3.49 -9.13 3.54
N ALA A 75 -4.49 -8.28 3.30
CA ALA A 75 -4.35 -6.83 3.41
C ALA A 75 -5.68 -6.16 3.76
N ILE A 76 -5.56 -4.95 4.33
CA ILE A 76 -6.69 -4.07 4.62
C ILE A 76 -6.39 -2.70 4.03
N ALA A 77 -7.39 -2.07 3.43
CA ALA A 77 -7.34 -0.65 3.06
C ALA A 77 -8.57 0.05 3.63
N ALA A 78 -8.40 1.32 4.01
CA ALA A 78 -9.48 2.17 4.48
C ALA A 78 -9.64 3.36 3.54
N ASP A 79 -10.88 3.62 3.14
CA ASP A 79 -11.23 4.79 2.34
C ASP A 79 -11.56 6.00 3.23
N THR A 80 -11.62 7.19 2.63
CA THR A 80 -11.92 8.44 3.35
C THR A 80 -13.38 8.55 3.80
N ASP A 81 -14.28 7.76 3.23
CA ASP A 81 -15.69 7.69 3.63
C ASP A 81 -15.96 6.64 4.75
N GLY A 82 -14.90 5.98 5.23
CA GLY A 82 -14.98 4.93 6.25
C GLY A 82 -15.21 3.52 5.69
N THR A 83 -15.31 3.35 4.37
CA THR A 83 -15.33 2.03 3.73
C THR A 83 -14.03 1.30 4.01
N LEU A 84 -14.11 0.02 4.35
CA LEU A 84 -12.95 -0.85 4.53
C LEU A 84 -12.94 -1.93 3.46
N ALA A 85 -11.76 -2.24 2.92
CA ALA A 85 -11.55 -3.35 1.99
C ALA A 85 -10.61 -4.36 2.63
N VAL A 86 -11.00 -5.64 2.66
CA VAL A 86 -10.22 -6.75 3.19
C VAL A 86 -9.91 -7.72 2.06
N ALA A 87 -8.65 -7.78 1.64
CA ALA A 87 -8.17 -8.80 0.72
C ALA A 87 -7.99 -10.12 1.47
N TRP A 88 -8.43 -11.22 0.88
CA TRP A 88 -8.27 -12.56 1.42
C TRP A 88 -7.88 -13.54 0.33
N THR A 89 -7.23 -14.63 0.75
CA THR A 89 -6.83 -15.73 -0.13
C THR A 89 -7.16 -17.08 0.48
N THR A 90 -7.47 -18.04 -0.38
CA THR A 90 -7.50 -19.46 -0.07
C THR A 90 -6.36 -20.16 -0.80
N GLN A 91 -6.28 -21.48 -0.70
CA GLN A 91 -5.31 -22.26 -1.48
C GLN A 91 -5.58 -22.22 -3.00
N THR A 92 -6.80 -21.82 -3.42
CA THR A 92 -7.25 -21.95 -4.81
C THR A 92 -7.85 -20.67 -5.40
N SER A 93 -8.06 -19.63 -4.58
CA SER A 93 -8.73 -18.41 -5.00
C SER A 93 -8.35 -17.22 -4.14
N GLY A 94 -8.62 -16.02 -4.64
CA GLY A 94 -8.61 -14.78 -3.87
C GLY A 94 -9.96 -14.07 -3.94
N GLY A 95 -10.12 -13.10 -3.03
CA GLY A 95 -11.20 -12.14 -3.10
C GLY A 95 -10.93 -10.91 -2.25
N ILE A 96 -11.85 -9.95 -2.33
CA ILE A 96 -11.84 -8.71 -1.57
C ILE A 96 -13.24 -8.47 -1.02
N ASP A 97 -13.37 -8.40 0.30
CA ASP A 97 -14.61 -8.00 0.94
C ASP A 97 -14.60 -6.48 1.18
N LEU A 98 -15.67 -5.80 0.77
CA LEU A 98 -15.91 -4.39 1.09
C LEU A 98 -16.89 -4.32 2.26
N HIS A 99 -16.54 -3.50 3.24
CA HIS A 99 -17.30 -3.28 4.44
C HIS A 99 -17.69 -1.81 4.55
N ASP A 100 -18.92 -1.55 4.96
CA ASP A 100 -19.35 -0.20 5.27
C ASP A 100 -18.71 0.29 6.60
N PRO A 101 -18.90 1.58 6.98
CA PRO A 101 -18.35 2.10 8.22
C PRO A 101 -18.87 1.44 9.50
N SER A 102 -19.90 0.57 9.43
CA SER A 102 -20.39 -0.24 10.55
C SER A 102 -19.69 -1.60 10.65
N GLY A 103 -18.79 -1.93 9.72
CA GLY A 103 -18.09 -3.21 9.61
C GLY A 103 -18.90 -4.29 8.86
N ALA A 104 -20.13 -3.99 8.45
CA ALA A 104 -20.97 -4.94 7.73
C ALA A 104 -20.42 -5.13 6.31
N SER A 105 -20.25 -6.39 5.89
CA SER A 105 -19.86 -6.70 4.52
C SER A 105 -21.00 -6.32 3.57
N VAL A 106 -20.72 -5.41 2.65
CA VAL A 106 -21.69 -4.92 1.64
C VAL A 106 -21.45 -5.52 0.27
N ARG A 107 -20.25 -6.05 0.02
CA ARG A 107 -19.88 -6.64 -1.28
C ARG A 107 -18.67 -7.55 -1.13
N THR A 108 -18.66 -8.64 -1.89
CA THR A 108 -17.45 -9.45 -2.13
C THR A 108 -17.08 -9.39 -3.61
N ILE A 109 -15.85 -9.02 -3.90
CA ILE A 109 -15.23 -9.07 -5.23
C ILE A 109 -14.46 -10.39 -5.32
N GLN A 110 -14.98 -11.33 -6.10
CA GLN A 110 -14.28 -12.59 -6.39
C GLN A 110 -13.18 -12.34 -7.42
N THR A 111 -11.91 -12.52 -7.04
CA THR A 111 -10.77 -12.29 -7.93
C THR A 111 -10.28 -13.57 -8.62
N GLY A 112 -10.86 -14.72 -8.27
CA GLY A 112 -10.55 -16.01 -8.87
C GLY A 112 -9.10 -16.39 -8.60
N ARG A 113 -8.33 -16.68 -9.66
CA ARG A 113 -6.92 -17.06 -9.53
C ARG A 113 -6.00 -15.92 -9.11
N TYR A 114 -6.43 -14.67 -9.22
CA TYR A 114 -5.64 -13.52 -8.76
C TYR A 114 -5.75 -13.40 -7.25
N LEU A 115 -4.60 -13.36 -6.59
CA LEU A 115 -4.44 -13.29 -5.15
C LEU A 115 -4.03 -11.86 -4.77
N PRO A 116 -4.98 -11.01 -4.34
CA PRO A 116 -4.67 -9.66 -3.87
C PRO A 116 -3.90 -9.76 -2.55
N THR A 117 -2.69 -9.21 -2.53
CA THR A 117 -1.81 -9.22 -1.35
C THR A 117 -1.67 -7.84 -0.72
N HIS A 118 -1.92 -6.77 -1.47
CA HIS A 118 -1.92 -5.40 -0.97
C HIS A 118 -3.06 -4.59 -1.59
N LEU A 119 -3.59 -3.64 -0.83
CA LEU A 119 -4.74 -2.81 -1.20
C LEU A 119 -4.47 -1.33 -0.90
N SER A 120 -5.05 -0.43 -1.69
CA SER A 120 -5.01 1.01 -1.45
C SER A 120 -6.18 1.72 -2.13
N PHE A 121 -6.87 2.62 -1.42
CA PHE A 121 -7.94 3.44 -1.99
C PHE A 121 -7.38 4.74 -2.59
N ALA A 122 -7.79 5.03 -3.82
CA ALA A 122 -7.55 6.30 -4.48
C ALA A 122 -8.57 7.38 -4.05
N GLY A 123 -8.33 8.63 -4.43
CA GLY A 123 -9.24 9.74 -4.12
C GLY A 123 -10.58 9.72 -4.88
N ASP A 124 -10.69 8.91 -5.94
CA ASP A 124 -11.93 8.65 -6.68
C ASP A 124 -12.73 7.46 -6.12
N HIS A 125 -12.40 7.01 -4.89
CA HIS A 125 -12.97 5.84 -4.22
C HIS A 125 -12.74 4.51 -4.97
N SER A 126 -11.87 4.50 -5.99
CA SER A 126 -11.45 3.25 -6.60
C SER A 126 -10.45 2.53 -5.71
N LEU A 127 -10.56 1.21 -5.68
CA LEU A 127 -9.65 0.33 -4.98
C LEU A 127 -8.58 -0.17 -5.94
N TRP A 128 -7.32 0.04 -5.60
CA TRP A 128 -6.18 -0.52 -6.30
C TRP A 128 -5.62 -1.70 -5.52
N SER A 129 -5.37 -2.80 -6.22
CA SER A 129 -4.75 -3.99 -5.66
C SER A 129 -3.42 -4.30 -6.35
N LEU A 130 -2.47 -4.77 -5.57
CA LEU A 130 -1.26 -5.43 -6.01
C LEU A 130 -1.33 -6.89 -5.56
N GLY A 131 -0.96 -7.81 -6.44
CA GLY A 131 -1.12 -9.24 -6.21
C GLY A 131 -0.45 -10.09 -7.27
N TRP A 132 -0.54 -11.39 -7.09
CA TRP A 132 0.00 -12.42 -7.99
C TRP A 132 -1.10 -13.37 -8.44
N GLN A 133 -0.81 -14.32 -9.34
CA GLN A 133 -1.83 -15.22 -9.88
C GLN A 133 -1.44 -16.68 -9.66
N LEU A 134 -2.43 -17.51 -9.27
CA LEU A 134 -2.30 -18.96 -9.18
C LEU A 134 -2.26 -19.62 -10.57
N ASP A 135 -1.45 -20.68 -10.66
CA ASP A 135 -1.41 -21.57 -11.81
C ASP A 135 -2.80 -22.07 -12.20
N ALA A 136 -3.06 -22.13 -13.52
CA ALA A 136 -4.35 -22.56 -14.06
C ALA A 136 -4.71 -24.01 -13.69
N GLY A 137 -3.70 -24.84 -13.39
CA GLY A 137 -3.87 -26.23 -12.97
C GLY A 137 -4.32 -26.40 -11.51
N GLY A 138 -4.62 -25.32 -10.80
CA GLY A 138 -5.13 -25.37 -9.42
C GLY A 138 -4.08 -25.72 -8.36
N ARG A 139 -2.79 -25.68 -8.74
CA ARG A 139 -1.69 -25.82 -7.78
C ARG A 139 -1.50 -24.51 -7.03
N PRO A 140 -1.17 -24.53 -5.73
CA PRO A 140 -0.82 -23.34 -4.96
C PRO A 140 0.59 -22.85 -5.34
N MET A 141 0.79 -22.57 -6.62
CA MET A 141 2.04 -22.10 -7.21
C MET A 141 1.74 -20.90 -8.10
N PRO A 142 2.69 -19.96 -8.26
CA PRO A 142 2.54 -18.89 -9.22
C PRO A 142 2.31 -19.38 -10.65
N ASP A 143 1.42 -18.69 -11.35
CA ASP A 143 1.15 -18.89 -12.76
C ASP A 143 2.42 -18.54 -13.57
N LYS A 144 2.85 -19.47 -14.42
CA LYS A 144 4.02 -19.28 -15.28
C LYS A 144 3.69 -18.48 -16.55
N SER A 145 2.41 -18.32 -16.87
CA SER A 145 1.96 -17.44 -17.94
C SER A 145 2.04 -15.97 -17.51
N ASP A 146 2.01 -15.05 -18.48
CA ASP A 146 1.98 -13.63 -18.16
C ASP A 146 0.59 -13.24 -17.62
N TYR A 147 0.57 -12.40 -16.59
CA TYR A 147 -0.64 -11.93 -15.94
C TYR A 147 -0.43 -10.51 -15.40
N MET A 148 -1.52 -9.78 -15.18
CA MET A 148 -1.46 -8.41 -14.67
C MET A 148 -1.33 -8.42 -13.14
N THR A 149 -0.29 -7.80 -12.60
CA THR A 149 -0.02 -7.78 -11.14
C THR A 149 -0.84 -6.72 -10.42
N VAL A 150 -1.23 -5.66 -11.13
CA VAL A 150 -2.02 -4.55 -10.59
C VAL A 150 -3.45 -4.59 -11.14
N ARG A 151 -4.45 -4.40 -10.28
CA ARG A 151 -5.87 -4.26 -10.71
C ARG A 151 -6.50 -3.03 -10.08
N LYS A 152 -7.38 -2.38 -10.84
CA LYS A 152 -8.26 -1.30 -10.37
C LYS A 152 -9.68 -1.83 -10.30
N PHE A 153 -10.32 -1.66 -9.16
CA PHE A 153 -11.74 -1.91 -8.95
C PHE A 153 -12.46 -0.58 -8.74
N LEU A 154 -13.56 -0.38 -9.45
CA LEU A 154 -14.42 0.78 -9.30
C LEU A 154 -15.19 0.70 -7.96
N PRO A 155 -15.78 1.79 -7.46
CA PRO A 155 -16.56 1.77 -6.21
C PRO A 155 -17.70 0.75 -6.20
N ASN A 156 -18.23 0.38 -7.37
CA ASN A 156 -19.25 -0.66 -7.51
C ASN A 156 -18.67 -2.10 -7.49
N GLY A 157 -17.38 -2.27 -7.24
CA GLY A 157 -16.65 -3.55 -7.21
C GLY A 157 -16.36 -4.17 -8.58
N GLN A 158 -16.73 -3.53 -9.69
CA GLN A 158 -16.33 -3.99 -11.02
C GLN A 158 -14.86 -3.70 -11.27
N GLN A 159 -14.16 -4.60 -11.97
CA GLN A 159 -12.79 -4.35 -12.39
C GLN A 159 -12.77 -3.26 -13.48
N GLY A 160 -12.22 -2.09 -13.16
CA GLY A 160 -12.06 -0.97 -14.08
C GLY A 160 -10.78 -1.06 -14.93
N GLY A 161 -9.80 -1.87 -14.50
CA GLY A 161 -8.58 -2.08 -15.26
C GLY A 161 -7.64 -3.13 -14.66
N ALA A 162 -6.70 -3.59 -15.46
CA ALA A 162 -5.63 -4.49 -15.08
C ALA A 162 -4.34 -4.07 -15.78
N TYR A 163 -3.26 -3.94 -15.02
CA TYR A 163 -2.06 -3.22 -15.43
C TYR A 163 -0.81 -3.97 -14.99
N LEU A 164 0.32 -3.52 -15.55
CA LEU A 164 1.67 -3.96 -15.20
C LEU A 164 1.83 -5.49 -15.33
N PRO A 165 2.04 -6.00 -16.56
CA PRO A 165 2.24 -7.42 -16.77
C PRO A 165 3.46 -7.96 -16.02
N ARG A 166 3.32 -9.16 -15.46
CA ARG A 166 4.35 -9.89 -14.71
C ARG A 166 5.65 -10.04 -15.51
N SER A 167 5.57 -10.14 -16.84
CA SER A 167 6.70 -10.24 -17.75
C SER A 167 7.61 -9.00 -17.76
N LEU A 168 7.17 -7.84 -17.25
CA LEU A 168 8.01 -6.64 -17.11
C LEU A 168 8.98 -6.72 -15.93
N PHE A 169 8.86 -7.75 -15.09
CA PHE A 169 9.77 -8.03 -14.00
C PHE A 169 10.73 -9.17 -14.39
N PRO A 170 11.96 -9.14 -13.87
CA PRO A 170 12.88 -10.27 -14.00
C PRO A 170 12.24 -11.59 -13.56
N LYS A 171 12.75 -12.70 -14.10
CA LYS A 171 12.42 -14.03 -13.59
C LYS A 171 12.90 -14.15 -12.14
N GLY A 172 12.13 -14.84 -11.30
CA GLY A 172 12.43 -15.02 -9.88
C GLY A 172 11.16 -14.98 -9.04
N LEU A 173 11.25 -14.37 -7.86
CA LEU A 173 10.13 -14.20 -6.94
C LEU A 173 8.97 -13.44 -7.60
N GLU A 174 7.74 -13.71 -7.17
CA GLU A 174 6.62 -12.92 -7.69
C GLU A 174 6.69 -11.49 -7.14
N PRO A 175 6.48 -10.45 -7.99
CA PRO A 175 6.58 -9.05 -7.59
C PRO A 175 5.75 -8.68 -6.36
N ALA A 176 4.66 -9.43 -6.15
CA ALA A 176 3.68 -9.23 -5.10
C ALA A 176 3.44 -10.50 -4.26
N GLU A 177 4.34 -11.50 -4.28
CA GLU A 177 4.14 -12.78 -3.57
C GLU A 177 4.02 -12.59 -2.06
N GLU A 178 4.81 -11.67 -1.51
CA GLU A 178 5.09 -11.66 -0.09
C GLU A 178 3.85 -11.22 0.69
N SER A 179 3.34 -12.16 1.48
CA SER A 179 2.20 -11.93 2.35
C SER A 179 2.64 -11.13 3.58
N TRP A 180 1.83 -10.13 3.94
CA TRP A 180 1.98 -9.28 5.11
C TRP A 180 3.11 -8.25 4.98
N GLN A 181 2.88 -7.04 5.51
CA GLN A 181 3.57 -5.76 5.24
C GLN A 181 5.08 -5.66 5.51
N ARG A 182 5.80 -6.77 5.61
CA ARG A 182 7.25 -6.82 5.77
C ARG A 182 7.96 -6.36 4.50
N SER A 183 7.35 -6.61 3.35
CA SER A 183 7.90 -6.27 2.04
C SER A 183 6.77 -6.11 1.04
N ASN A 184 6.98 -5.21 0.10
CA ASN A 184 6.04 -4.85 -0.95
C ASN A 184 4.81 -4.07 -0.44
N CYS A 185 4.38 -3.11 -1.24
CA CYS A 185 3.17 -2.34 -0.98
C CYS A 185 2.66 -1.68 -2.25
N ILE A 186 1.37 -1.35 -2.25
CA ILE A 186 0.77 -0.42 -3.18
C ILE A 186 0.28 0.80 -2.40
N THR A 187 0.57 1.97 -2.93
CA THR A 187 0.10 3.24 -2.39
C THR A 187 -0.35 4.14 -3.52
N VAL A 188 -1.39 4.93 -3.28
CA VAL A 188 -2.00 5.78 -4.30
C VAL A 188 -2.00 7.21 -3.79
N SER A 189 -1.41 8.11 -4.56
CA SER A 189 -1.45 9.56 -4.36
C SER A 189 -2.54 10.20 -5.22
N HIS A 190 -2.63 11.52 -5.20
CA HIS A 190 -3.57 12.27 -6.06
C HIS A 190 -3.26 12.14 -7.56
N ASN A 191 -2.01 11.82 -7.93
CA ASN A 191 -1.53 11.87 -9.32
C ASN A 191 -0.86 10.58 -9.79
N GLY A 192 -0.73 9.56 -8.94
CA GLY A 192 -0.04 8.34 -9.33
C GLY A 192 -0.14 7.23 -8.30
N ILE A 193 0.50 6.13 -8.64
CA ILE A 193 0.50 4.89 -7.88
C ILE A 193 1.95 4.50 -7.68
N GLY A 194 2.34 4.30 -6.43
CA GLY A 194 3.64 3.79 -6.04
C GLY A 194 3.56 2.31 -5.69
N LEU A 195 4.50 1.53 -6.19
CA LEU A 195 4.62 0.11 -5.93
C LEU A 195 6.02 -0.18 -5.41
N TRP A 196 6.13 -0.75 -4.21
CA TRP A 196 7.34 -1.44 -3.79
C TRP A 196 7.14 -2.93 -4.10
N VAL A 197 8.04 -3.52 -4.88
CA VAL A 197 7.89 -4.89 -5.40
C VAL A 197 9.20 -5.66 -5.44
N ASN A 198 9.09 -6.99 -5.37
CA ASN A 198 10.18 -7.91 -5.69
C ASN A 198 10.53 -7.85 -7.18
N SER A 199 11.81 -7.89 -7.48
CA SER A 199 12.33 -7.82 -8.85
C SER A 199 13.67 -8.56 -8.98
N GLY A 200 13.64 -9.87 -8.76
CA GLY A 200 14.78 -10.76 -8.93
C GLY A 200 14.60 -12.11 -8.26
N MET A 201 15.70 -12.85 -8.12
CA MET A 201 15.73 -14.20 -7.53
C MET A 201 15.76 -14.21 -5.99
N SER A 202 15.88 -13.05 -5.33
CA SER A 202 15.94 -12.93 -3.87
C SER A 202 15.09 -11.76 -3.38
N GLY A 203 14.56 -11.86 -2.16
CA GLY A 203 13.75 -10.80 -1.53
C GLY A 203 14.55 -9.52 -1.23
N THR A 204 15.88 -9.56 -1.37
CA THR A 204 16.75 -8.38 -1.31
C THR A 204 16.79 -7.60 -2.62
N LYS A 205 16.25 -8.16 -3.70
CA LYS A 205 16.19 -7.52 -5.02
C LYS A 205 14.83 -6.90 -5.23
N THR A 206 14.69 -5.64 -4.86
CA THR A 206 13.42 -4.91 -4.94
C THR A 206 13.57 -3.63 -5.75
N GLU A 207 12.43 -3.09 -6.16
CA GLU A 207 12.36 -1.81 -6.85
C GLU A 207 11.10 -1.05 -6.47
N TRP A 208 11.18 0.27 -6.66
CA TRP A 208 10.04 1.17 -6.67
C TRP A 208 9.57 1.34 -8.11
N VAL A 209 8.27 1.15 -8.37
CA VAL A 209 7.64 1.38 -9.67
C VAL A 209 6.55 2.41 -9.49
N GLU A 210 6.54 3.43 -10.35
CA GLU A 210 5.46 4.41 -10.40
C GLU A 210 4.60 4.20 -11.64
N LEU A 211 3.28 4.28 -11.45
CA LEU A 211 2.28 4.33 -12.51
C LEU A 211 1.50 5.64 -12.43
N ASP A 212 1.01 6.13 -13.57
CA ASP A 212 -0.07 7.12 -13.58
C ASP A 212 -1.42 6.47 -13.22
N LEU A 213 -2.47 7.27 -13.03
CA LEU A 213 -3.82 6.77 -12.69
C LEU A 213 -4.50 5.97 -13.81
N ASN A 214 -3.93 5.95 -15.01
CA ASN A 214 -4.35 5.10 -16.13
C ASN A 214 -3.56 3.79 -16.20
N GLY A 215 -2.61 3.57 -15.28
CA GLY A 215 -1.78 2.38 -15.18
C GLY A 215 -0.55 2.38 -16.10
N ASN A 216 -0.19 3.51 -16.71
CA ASN A 216 1.04 3.63 -17.49
C ASN A 216 2.25 3.78 -16.56
N VAL A 217 3.34 3.06 -16.84
CA VAL A 217 4.59 3.19 -16.07
C VAL A 217 5.24 4.55 -16.32
N THR A 218 5.47 5.31 -15.25
CA THR A 218 6.12 6.62 -15.29
C THR A 218 7.55 6.59 -14.78
N GLY A 219 7.93 5.59 -13.98
CA GLY A 219 9.31 5.42 -13.52
C GLY A 219 9.58 4.10 -12.79
N ARG A 220 10.86 3.73 -12.71
CA ARG A 220 11.35 2.55 -11.98
C ARG A 220 12.71 2.85 -11.34
N TRP A 221 12.89 2.49 -10.07
CA TRP A 221 14.12 2.72 -9.33
C TRP A 221 14.50 1.48 -8.51
N ARG A 222 15.76 1.04 -8.64
CA ARG A 222 16.27 -0.08 -7.86
C ARG A 222 16.40 0.31 -6.39
N LEU A 223 15.94 -0.57 -5.51
CA LEU A 223 16.04 -0.42 -4.06
C LEU A 223 16.98 -1.45 -3.43
N ASP A 224 17.71 -2.22 -4.25
CA ASP A 224 18.69 -3.22 -3.79
C ASP A 224 19.67 -2.71 -2.72
N PRO A 225 20.19 -1.46 -2.78
CA PRO A 225 21.11 -0.96 -1.76
C PRO A 225 20.50 -0.79 -0.37
N PHE A 226 19.17 -0.72 -0.28
CA PHE A 226 18.43 -0.38 0.94
C PHE A 226 17.73 -1.59 1.58
N PHE A 227 18.04 -2.81 1.12
CA PHE A 227 17.23 -4.01 1.41
C PHE A 227 17.04 -4.34 2.91
N TYR A 228 17.93 -3.89 3.79
CA TYR A 228 17.92 -4.27 5.20
C TYR A 228 16.96 -3.38 6.01
N GLU A 229 15.91 -4.01 6.57
CA GLU A 229 14.83 -3.33 7.32
C GLU A 229 14.15 -2.18 6.56
N MET A 230 14.04 -2.33 5.24
CA MET A 230 13.50 -1.28 4.38
C MET A 230 12.01 -1.04 4.61
N ARG A 231 11.59 0.22 4.57
CA ARG A 231 10.20 0.66 4.44
C ARG A 231 10.12 1.78 3.42
N VAL A 232 9.02 1.82 2.67
CA VAL A 232 8.78 2.87 1.67
C VAL A 232 7.45 3.54 1.96
N ALA A 233 7.41 4.87 1.84
CA ALA A 233 6.19 5.66 1.96
C ALA A 233 6.09 6.63 0.77
N LEU A 234 4.89 6.76 0.20
CA LEU A 234 4.54 7.80 -0.77
C LEU A 234 3.61 8.80 -0.09
N THR A 235 3.98 10.07 -0.10
CA THR A 235 3.16 11.14 0.47
C THR A 235 2.13 11.63 -0.53
N SER A 236 1.13 12.35 -0.03
CA SER A 236 0.06 12.92 -0.84
C SER A 236 0.56 13.93 -1.86
N ASP A 237 1.67 14.63 -1.64
CA ASP A 237 2.31 15.54 -2.61
C ASP A 237 3.29 14.82 -3.56
N GLY A 238 3.39 13.49 -3.43
CA GLY A 238 4.15 12.63 -4.32
C GLY A 238 5.60 12.40 -3.92
N HIS A 239 6.08 12.88 -2.77
CA HIS A 239 7.42 12.50 -2.31
C HIS A 239 7.47 11.03 -1.90
N VAL A 240 8.59 10.37 -2.22
CA VAL A 240 8.83 8.98 -1.85
C VAL A 240 9.95 8.97 -0.82
N PHE A 241 9.66 8.43 0.35
CA PHE A 241 10.62 8.26 1.43
C PHE A 241 10.99 6.79 1.57
N VAL A 242 12.28 6.53 1.69
CA VAL A 242 12.83 5.21 1.98
C VAL A 242 13.49 5.27 3.35
N HIS A 243 12.98 4.47 4.27
CA HIS A 243 13.61 4.22 5.55
C HIS A 243 14.34 2.88 5.46
N HIS A 244 15.58 2.80 5.92
CA HIS A 244 16.30 1.53 6.02
C HIS A 244 17.31 1.57 7.16
N PHE A 245 17.82 0.40 7.55
CA PHE A 245 18.95 0.32 8.47
C PHE A 245 20.24 0.20 7.65
N ASP A 246 21.13 1.18 7.83
CA ASP A 246 22.44 1.22 7.20
C ASP A 246 23.40 0.33 7.98
N LEU A 247 23.91 -0.71 7.33
CA LEU A 247 24.81 -1.70 7.93
C LEU A 247 26.20 -1.14 8.24
N ASP A 248 26.67 -0.13 7.49
CA ASP A 248 28.00 0.45 7.67
C ASP A 248 28.02 1.37 8.89
N THR A 249 27.00 2.24 9.01
CA THR A 249 26.87 3.17 10.14
C THR A 249 26.15 2.57 11.34
N LYS A 250 25.46 1.44 11.17
CA LYS A 250 24.56 0.81 12.17
C LYS A 250 23.48 1.75 12.67
N THR A 251 22.90 2.56 11.76
CA THR A 251 21.84 3.50 12.10
C THR A 251 20.65 3.40 11.15
N HIS A 252 19.48 3.79 11.64
CA HIS A 252 18.32 4.00 10.77
C HIS A 252 18.46 5.31 10.02
N VAL A 253 18.26 5.26 8.70
CA VAL A 253 18.35 6.40 7.80
C VAL A 253 17.03 6.56 7.07
N LEU A 254 16.59 7.81 6.95
CA LEU A 254 15.45 8.20 6.12
C LEU A 254 15.97 9.05 4.97
N ILE A 255 15.73 8.61 3.74
CA ILE A 255 16.10 9.32 2.52
C ILE A 255 14.86 9.63 1.68
N THR A 256 14.94 10.70 0.90
CA THR A 256 13.97 10.97 -0.16
C THR A 256 14.50 10.40 -1.46
N LEU A 257 13.68 9.57 -2.14
CA LEU A 257 14.04 9.03 -3.44
C LEU A 257 13.95 10.15 -4.49
N ASP A 258 15.08 10.45 -5.14
CA ASP A 258 15.11 11.38 -6.26
C ASP A 258 14.51 10.72 -7.51
N ARG A 259 13.43 11.33 -8.02
CA ARG A 259 12.65 10.84 -9.15
C ARG A 259 13.00 11.53 -10.46
N HIS A 260 13.97 12.43 -10.47
CA HIS A 260 14.40 13.05 -11.71
C HIS A 260 15.00 11.99 -12.64
N PRO A 261 14.46 11.84 -13.87
CA PRO A 261 15.05 10.93 -14.82
C PRO A 261 16.45 11.42 -15.13
N LEU A 262 17.46 10.64 -14.72
CA LEU A 262 18.84 10.93 -15.11
C LEU A 262 18.91 10.97 -16.64
N PRO A 263 19.50 12.02 -17.24
CA PRO A 263 19.63 12.12 -18.69
C PRO A 263 20.32 10.87 -19.25
N GLY A 264 19.59 10.11 -20.08
CA GLY A 264 20.12 8.89 -20.72
C GLY A 264 19.80 7.57 -20.02
N CYS A 265 19.12 7.57 -18.87
CA CYS A 265 18.74 6.34 -18.17
C CYS A 265 17.47 5.70 -18.74
N ARG A 266 17.59 4.94 -19.83
CA ARG A 266 16.68 3.82 -20.09
C ARG A 266 17.18 2.63 -19.26
N CYS A 267 16.61 2.44 -18.07
CA CYS A 267 16.68 1.19 -17.28
C CYS A 267 18.07 0.62 -16.96
N ASN A 268 19.03 1.44 -16.52
CA ASN A 268 20.27 0.94 -15.90
C ASN A 268 20.31 1.25 -14.40
N PRO A 269 20.94 0.37 -13.57
CA PRO A 269 21.02 0.54 -12.12
C PRO A 269 21.67 1.88 -11.76
N PRO A 270 21.31 2.47 -10.60
CA PRO A 270 21.83 3.77 -10.19
C PRO A 270 23.37 3.73 -10.11
N PRO A 271 24.06 4.82 -10.51
CA PRO A 271 25.49 4.93 -10.28
C PRO A 271 25.76 4.89 -8.78
N ALA A 272 26.83 4.19 -8.37
CA ALA A 272 27.35 4.33 -7.03
C ALA A 272 27.77 5.80 -6.80
N GLY A 273 27.05 6.54 -5.94
CA GLY A 273 27.60 7.75 -5.32
C GLY A 273 26.91 9.09 -5.56
N THR A 274 25.61 9.17 -5.85
CA THR A 274 24.88 10.44 -5.69
C THR A 274 23.65 10.23 -4.81
N TRP A 275 23.79 10.52 -3.51
CA TRP A 275 22.69 10.51 -2.55
C TRP A 275 22.69 11.83 -1.80
N LEU A 276 21.52 12.48 -1.74
CA LEU A 276 21.31 13.74 -1.02
C LEU A 276 21.55 13.57 0.49
N ALA A 277 21.96 14.67 1.13
CA ALA A 277 22.38 14.72 2.52
C ALA A 277 21.33 14.11 3.47
N PRO A 278 21.75 13.41 4.54
CA PRO A 278 20.83 12.93 5.57
C PRO A 278 20.03 14.11 6.13
N MET A 279 18.71 13.92 6.32
CA MET A 279 17.93 14.88 7.09
C MET A 279 18.57 15.02 8.48
N ALA A 280 18.90 16.25 8.86
CA ALA A 280 19.48 16.54 10.16
C ALA A 280 18.57 15.97 11.25
N LYS A 281 19.16 15.20 12.17
CA LYS A 281 18.46 14.71 13.37
C LYS A 281 17.89 15.92 14.11
N SER A 282 16.57 15.97 14.27
CA SER A 282 15.89 16.88 15.19
C SER A 282 16.06 16.43 16.63
#